data_AF-V2YML1-F1
#
_entry.id   AF-V2YML1-F1
#
_cell.length_a   1.000
_cell.length_b   1.000
_cell.length_c   1.000
_cell.angle_alpha   90.00
_cell.angle_beta   90.00
_cell.angle_gamma   90.00
#
_symmetry.space_group_name_H-M   'P 1'
#
loop_
_entity.id
_entity.type
_entity.pdbx_description
1 polymer ?
#
loop_
_entity_poly.entity_id
_entity_poly.type
_entity_poly.pdbx_seq_one_letter_code
_entity_poly.pdbx_strand_id
1 'polypeptide(L)'
;MPEQPARQSSLDQDTLQKLEKKLNERPEKSDLVDRNILKDDKGIAPALIQAKVQLQRSQLEDKLDHALQQRPKPEELVKEGILRADEVPPSSV
;
A
#
# COMPACT_ATOMS: atom_id res chain seq x y z
N MET A 1 -9.34 -47.45 24.65
CA MET A 1 -9.74 -46.03 24.71
C MET A 1 -8.60 -45.21 24.13
N PRO A 2 -8.82 -44.35 23.13
CA PRO A 2 -7.77 -43.44 22.65
C PRO A 2 -7.59 -42.27 23.63
N GLU A 3 -6.34 -41.99 24.02
CA GLU A 3 -5.96 -40.84 24.85
C GLU A 3 -6.35 -39.52 24.17
N GLN A 4 -7.03 -38.65 24.91
CA GLN A 4 -7.31 -37.28 24.47
C GLN A 4 -6.04 -36.43 24.68
N PRO A 5 -5.62 -35.61 23.70
CA PRO A 5 -4.45 -34.76 23.86
C PRO A 5 -4.72 -33.72 24.95
N ALA A 6 -3.96 -33.79 26.05
CA ALA A 6 -4.00 -32.82 27.12
C ALA A 6 -3.58 -31.44 26.57
N ARG A 7 -4.45 -30.43 26.67
CA ARG A 7 -4.06 -29.03 26.47
C ARG A 7 -3.05 -28.66 27.56
N GLN A 8 -1.77 -28.60 27.19
CA GLN A 8 -0.73 -28.10 28.08
C GLN A 8 -0.96 -26.61 28.33
N SER A 9 -1.55 -26.28 29.48
CA SER A 9 -1.74 -24.92 29.94
C SER A 9 -0.51 -24.46 30.71
N SER A 10 0.58 -24.21 30.01
CA SER A 10 1.71 -23.48 30.60
C SER A 10 2.22 -22.50 29.58
N LEU A 11 1.55 -21.34 29.55
CA LEU A 11 2.10 -20.15 28.93
C LEU A 11 3.39 -19.83 29.69
N ASP A 12 4.54 -19.94 29.05
CA ASP A 12 5.82 -19.67 29.69
C ASP A 12 5.85 -18.21 30.19
N GLN A 13 6.36 -17.95 31.40
CA GLN A 13 6.45 -16.57 31.94
C GLN A 13 7.19 -15.62 30.98
N ASP A 14 8.17 -16.13 30.26
CA ASP A 14 8.90 -15.41 29.20
C ASP A 14 7.98 -14.93 28.06
N THR A 15 7.01 -15.76 27.67
CA THR A 15 6.05 -15.43 26.61
C THR A 15 5.08 -14.35 27.06
N LEU A 16 4.66 -14.38 28.34
CA LEU A 16 3.84 -13.35 28.96
C LEU A 16 4.55 -12.00 28.97
N GLN A 17 5.79 -11.95 29.50
CA GLN A 17 6.57 -10.71 29.55
C GLN A 17 6.83 -10.13 28.15
N LYS A 18 7.14 -10.98 27.16
CA LYS A 18 7.34 -10.53 25.77
C LYS A 18 6.06 -9.99 25.15
N LEU A 19 4.91 -10.61 25.42
CA LEU A 19 3.62 -10.15 24.93
C LEU A 19 3.24 -8.80 25.54
N GLU A 20 3.39 -8.65 26.86
CA GLU A 20 3.12 -7.40 27.57
C GLU A 20 3.95 -6.25 27.01
N LYS A 21 5.25 -6.47 26.77
CA LYS A 21 6.12 -5.47 26.15
C LYS A 21 5.62 -5.07 24.75
N LYS A 22 5.29 -6.04 23.90
CA LYS A 22 4.80 -5.78 22.54
C LYS A 22 3.44 -5.08 22.50
N LEU A 23 2.58 -5.32 23.48
CA LEU A 23 1.29 -4.64 23.60
C LEU A 23 1.46 -3.17 24.00
N ASN A 24 2.44 -2.86 24.87
CA ASN A 24 2.78 -1.48 25.24
C ASN A 24 3.41 -0.72 24.06
N GLU A 25 4.24 -1.37 23.24
CA GLU A 25 4.87 -0.77 22.05
C GLU A 25 3.97 -0.83 20.80
N ARG A 26 2.69 -1.19 20.95
CA ARG A 26 1.80 -1.36 19.80
C ARG A 26 1.51 -0.01 19.13
N PRO A 27 1.88 0.18 17.84
CA PRO A 27 1.59 1.41 17.12
C PRO A 27 0.08 1.55 16.86
N GLU A 28 -0.37 2.79 16.71
CA GLU A 28 -1.76 3.07 16.35
C GLU A 28 -2.10 2.59 14.94
N LYS A 29 -3.39 2.36 14.69
CA LYS A 29 -3.86 1.97 13.35
C LYS A 29 -3.46 3.00 12.30
N SER A 30 -3.51 4.29 12.64
CA SER A 30 -3.19 5.39 11.72
C SER A 30 -1.74 5.34 11.25
N ASP A 31 -0.79 5.13 12.16
CA ASP A 31 0.64 4.96 11.82
C ASP A 31 0.88 3.81 10.83
N LEU A 32 0.16 2.70 11.01
CA LEU A 32 0.28 1.56 10.09
C LEU A 32 -0.27 1.89 8.69
N VAL A 33 -1.30 2.73 8.60
CA VAL A 33 -1.85 3.19 7.32
C VAL A 33 -0.89 4.17 6.65
N ASP A 34 -0.35 5.12 7.40
CA ASP A 34 0.59 6.13 6.91
C ASP A 34 1.86 5.48 6.34
N ARG A 35 2.38 4.46 7.03
CA ARG A 35 3.52 3.65 6.56
C ARG A 35 3.17 2.65 5.45
N ASN A 36 1.95 2.69 4.90
CA ASN A 36 1.42 1.78 3.88
C ASN A 36 1.37 0.29 4.28
N ILE A 37 1.55 -0.03 5.56
CA ILE A 37 1.51 -1.41 6.09
C ILE A 37 0.07 -1.92 6.10
N LEU A 38 -0.86 -1.11 6.63
CA LEU A 38 -2.29 -1.37 6.58
C LEU A 38 -2.92 -0.54 5.46
N LYS A 39 -3.90 -1.10 4.75
CA LYS A 39 -4.67 -0.33 3.76
C LYS A 39 -5.75 0.47 4.49
N ASP A 40 -5.99 1.71 4.06
CA ASP A 40 -7.05 2.55 4.64
C ASP A 40 -8.42 2.04 4.18
N ASP A 41 -8.94 1.08 4.94
CA ASP A 41 -10.24 0.48 4.73
C ASP A 41 -11.08 0.70 5.99
N LYS A 42 -11.51 1.96 6.18
CA LYS A 42 -12.57 2.27 7.14
C LYS A 42 -13.90 1.76 6.57
N GLY A 43 -14.49 0.77 7.24
CA GLY A 43 -15.85 0.29 6.93
C GLY A 43 -15.95 -0.85 5.91
N ILE A 44 -14.83 -1.44 5.48
CA ILE A 44 -14.81 -2.54 4.51
C ILE A 44 -14.36 -3.83 5.19
N ALA A 45 -14.99 -4.94 4.82
CA ALA A 45 -14.68 -6.24 5.39
C ALA A 45 -13.24 -6.66 5.06
N PRO A 46 -12.48 -7.28 6.00
CA PRO A 46 -11.08 -7.67 5.78
C PRO A 46 -10.85 -8.53 4.53
N ALA A 47 -11.81 -9.39 4.19
CA ALA A 47 -11.73 -10.26 3.01
C ALA A 47 -11.83 -9.50 1.67
N LEU A 48 -12.42 -8.31 1.64
CA LEU A 48 -12.65 -7.53 0.42
C LEU A 48 -11.55 -6.49 0.14
N ILE A 49 -10.69 -6.20 1.11
CA ILE A 49 -9.61 -5.20 0.99
C ILE A 49 -8.72 -5.54 -0.21
N GLN A 50 -8.35 -6.81 -0.36
CA GLN A 50 -7.47 -7.23 -1.46
C GLN A 50 -8.11 -6.99 -2.83
N ALA A 51 -9.40 -7.34 -2.99
CA ALA A 51 -10.13 -7.14 -4.23
C ALA A 51 -10.25 -5.65 -4.58
N LYS A 52 -10.54 -4.79 -3.58
CA LYS A 52 -10.56 -3.34 -3.75
C LYS A 52 -9.21 -2.80 -4.22
N VAL A 53 -8.12 -3.20 -3.56
CA VAL A 53 -6.77 -2.74 -3.93
C VAL A 53 -6.41 -3.15 -5.35
N GLN A 54 -6.73 -4.38 -5.75
CA GLN A 54 -6.50 -4.85 -7.12
C GLN A 54 -7.30 -4.05 -8.15
N LEU A 55 -8.57 -3.75 -7.86
CA LEU A 55 -9.40 -2.92 -8.72
C LEU A 55 -8.86 -1.49 -8.82
N GLN A 56 -8.50 -0.87 -7.70
CA GLN A 56 -7.93 0.49 -7.69
C GLN A 56 -6.63 0.56 -8.49
N ARG A 57 -5.80 -0.48 -8.38
CA ARG A 57 -4.55 -0.58 -9.13
C ARG A 57 -4.82 -0.69 -10.63
N SER A 58 -5.73 -1.58 -11.04
CA SER A 58 -6.09 -1.75 -12.46
C SER A 58 -6.63 -0.44 -13.05
N GLN A 59 -7.56 0.22 -12.35
CA GLN A 59 -8.08 1.52 -12.77
C GLN A 59 -6.99 2.60 -12.91
N LEU A 60 -5.98 2.57 -12.04
CA LEU A 60 -4.85 3.50 -12.14
C LEU A 60 -3.95 3.16 -13.33
N GLU A 61 -3.70 1.87 -13.57
CA GLU A 61 -2.96 1.38 -14.74
C GLU A 61 -3.65 1.82 -16.04
N ASP A 62 -4.97 1.61 -16.17
CA ASP A 62 -5.75 2.05 -17.34
C ASP A 62 -5.71 3.57 -17.54
N LYS A 63 -5.91 4.34 -16.46
CA LYS A 63 -5.85 5.81 -16.52
C LYS A 63 -4.47 6.31 -16.92
N LEU A 64 -3.41 5.69 -16.39
CA LEU A 64 -2.04 6.04 -16.71
C LEU A 64 -1.73 5.71 -18.17
N ASP A 65 -2.13 4.52 -18.66
CA ASP A 65 -1.94 4.14 -20.05
C ASP A 65 -2.59 5.14 -21.00
N HIS A 66 -3.84 5.51 -20.74
CA HIS A 66 -4.55 6.51 -21.53
C HIS A 66 -3.84 7.88 -21.53
N ALA A 67 -3.38 8.34 -20.37
CA ALA A 67 -2.65 9.60 -20.25
C ALA A 67 -1.29 9.56 -20.96
N LEU A 68 -0.62 8.40 -20.98
CA LEU A 68 0.64 8.20 -21.69
C LEU A 68 0.44 8.15 -23.21
N GLN A 69 -0.65 7.54 -23.70
CA GLN A 69 -1.00 7.54 -25.11
C GLN A 69 -1.26 8.96 -25.64
N GLN A 70 -1.88 9.82 -24.83
CA GLN A 70 -2.16 11.21 -25.16
C GLN A 70 -1.02 12.17 -24.74
N ARG A 71 0.15 11.65 -24.39
CA ARG A 71 1.26 12.48 -23.89
C ARG A 71 1.67 13.50 -24.96
N PRO A 72 1.54 14.82 -24.71
CA PRO A 72 1.90 15.84 -25.67
C PRO A 72 3.41 15.84 -25.90
N LYS A 73 3.81 16.12 -27.15
CA LYS A 73 5.21 16.26 -27.52
C LYS A 73 5.83 17.47 -26.84
N PRO A 74 7.14 17.45 -26.54
CA PRO A 74 7.83 18.60 -25.95
C PRO A 74 7.66 19.88 -26.79
N GLU A 75 7.62 19.76 -28.12
CA GLU A 75 7.43 20.90 -29.03
C GLU A 75 6.06 21.58 -28.85
N GLU A 76 5.00 20.79 -28.64
CA GLU A 76 3.66 21.34 -28.38
C GLU A 76 3.61 22.04 -27.02
N LEU A 77 4.30 21.49 -26.01
CA LEU A 77 4.42 22.12 -24.69
C LEU A 77 5.20 23.45 -24.74
N VAL A 78 6.19 23.58 -25.64
CA VAL A 78 6.89 24.85 -25.88
C VAL A 78 5.98 25.87 -26.55
N LYS A 79 5.18 25.43 -27.52
CA LYS A 79 4.20 26.27 -28.22
C LYS A 79 3.09 26.77 -27.29
N GLU A 80 2.64 25.94 -26.36
CA GLU A 80 1.68 26.32 -25.31
C GLU A 80 2.32 27.15 -24.18
N GLY A 81 3.63 27.40 -24.22
CA GLY A 81 4.36 28.21 -23.23
C GLY A 81 4.55 27.52 -21.88
N ILE A 82 4.28 26.21 -21.79
CA ILE A 82 4.45 25.39 -20.58
C ILE A 82 5.92 25.00 -20.40
N LEU A 83 6.62 24.71 -21.50
CA LEU A 83 8.05 24.35 -21.51
C LEU A 83 8.88 25.47 -22.17
N ARG A 84 10.08 25.76 -21.65
CA ARG A 84 11.01 26.68 -22.32
C ARG A 84 11.85 25.92 -23.35
N ALA A 85 12.18 26.57 -24.46
CA ALA A 85 12.97 25.96 -25.54
C ALA A 85 14.41 25.56 -25.13
N ASP A 86 14.91 26.05 -24.00
CA ASP A 86 16.23 25.69 -23.43
C ASP A 86 16.15 24.48 -22.48
N GLU A 87 14.93 24.12 -22.05
CA GLU A 87 14.65 23.07 -21.06
C GLU A 87 14.13 21.77 -21.71
N VAL A 88 14.11 21.66 -23.04
CA VAL A 88 13.75 20.40 -23.72
C VAL A 88 14.77 19.32 -23.36
N PRO A 89 14.40 18.31 -22.54
CA PRO A 89 15.33 17.25 -22.20
C PRO A 89 15.65 16.46 -23.48
N PRO A 90 16.91 16.02 -23.68
CA PRO A 90 17.25 15.19 -24.82
C PRO A 90 16.36 13.95 -24.78
N SER A 91 15.68 13.68 -25.90
CA SER A 91 14.70 12.62 -26.06
C SER A 91 15.13 11.35 -25.31
N SER A 92 14.35 10.96 -24.30
CA SER A 92 14.59 9.73 -23.56
C SER A 92 14.50 8.55 -24.54
N VAL A 93 15.55 7.72 -24.53
CA VAL A 93 15.75 6.48 -25.31
C VAL A 93 14.52 5.59 -25.29
#